data_AF-A0A928VKJ1-F1
#
_entry.id   AF-A0A928VKJ1-F1
#
_cell.length_a   1.000
_cell.length_b   1.000
_cell.length_c   1.000
_cell.angle_alpha   90.00
_cell.angle_beta   90.00
_cell.angle_gamma   90.00
#
_symmetry.space_group_name_H-M   'P 1'
#
loop_
_entity.id
_entity.type
_entity.pdbx_description
1 polymer ?
#
loop_
_entity_poly.entity_id
_entity_poly.type
_entity_poly.pdbx_seq_one_letter_code
_entity_poly.pdbx_strand_id
1 'polypeptide(L)'
;MTNQDLETLENFELWLRSQQPTTVVGKSATTCGCPLANWGKSVLGGQTFVDGGELWAESSQGTVSFYLSEMCALFVQKVDGFIASDITASEAIEILQECRWEIAATTLGVE
;
A
#
# COMPACT_ATOMS: atom_id res chain seq x y z
N MET A 1 0.89 -15.35 6.33
CA MET A 1 0.01 -14.76 5.30
C MET A 1 -1.25 -15.59 5.22
N THR A 2 -2.41 -14.98 5.44
CA THR A 2 -3.72 -15.60 5.16
C THR A 2 -4.02 -15.50 3.65
N ASN A 3 -4.97 -16.30 3.14
CA ASN A 3 -5.37 -16.23 1.72
C ASN A 3 -5.95 -14.85 1.33
N GLN A 4 -6.51 -14.11 2.30
CA GLN A 4 -7.11 -12.79 2.08
C GLN A 4 -6.05 -11.67 1.99
N ASP A 5 -4.91 -11.83 2.67
CA ASP A 5 -3.77 -10.90 2.58
C ASP A 5 -3.12 -10.95 1.18
N LEU A 6 -3.01 -12.15 0.61
CA LEU A 6 -2.46 -12.37 -0.72
C LEU A 6 -3.34 -11.75 -1.81
N GLU A 7 -4.66 -11.92 -1.72
CA GLU A 7 -5.61 -11.35 -2.67
C GLU A 7 -5.64 -9.81 -2.62
N THR A 8 -5.57 -9.22 -1.42
CA THR A 8 -5.50 -7.77 -1.21
C THR A 8 -4.26 -7.18 -1.89
N LEU A 9 -3.12 -7.85 -1.70
CA LEU A 9 -1.84 -7.44 -2.24
C LEU A 9 -1.77 -7.57 -3.77
N GLU A 10 -2.24 -8.69 -4.30
CA GLU A 10 -2.30 -8.93 -5.75
C GLU A 10 -3.20 -7.89 -6.43
N ASN A 11 -4.35 -7.58 -5.82
CA ASN A 11 -5.26 -6.56 -6.33
C ASN A 11 -4.65 -5.15 -6.27
N PHE A 12 -3.89 -4.83 -5.23
CA PHE A 12 -3.14 -3.58 -5.15
C PHE A 12 -2.09 -3.47 -6.26
N GLU A 13 -1.30 -4.53 -6.47
CA GLU A 13 -0.29 -4.55 -7.54
C GLU A 13 -0.92 -4.46 -8.93
N LEU A 14 -2.02 -5.19 -9.17
CA LEU A 14 -2.78 -5.10 -10.43
C LEU A 14 -3.30 -3.68 -10.67
N TRP A 15 -3.79 -3.01 -9.62
CA TRP A 15 -4.21 -1.63 -9.72
C TRP A 15 -3.05 -0.70 -10.10
N LEU A 16 -1.89 -0.82 -9.46
CA LEU A 16 -0.70 -0.04 -9.82
C LEU A 16 -0.31 -0.27 -11.29
N ARG A 17 -0.28 -1.53 -11.73
CA ARG A 17 0.06 -1.91 -13.11
C ARG A 17 -0.96 -1.46 -14.16
N SER A 18 -2.19 -1.18 -13.74
CA SER A 18 -3.23 -0.62 -14.63
C SER A 18 -3.06 0.88 -14.89
N GLN A 19 -2.25 1.58 -14.09
CA GLN A 19 -1.97 3.00 -14.26
C GLN A 19 -0.86 3.23 -15.30
N GLN A 20 -0.80 4.44 -15.87
CA GLN A 20 0.38 4.83 -16.64
C GLN A 20 1.59 4.96 -15.69
N PRO A 21 2.80 4.59 -16.14
CA PRO A 21 4.02 4.63 -15.32
C PRO A 21 4.25 5.93 -14.54
N THR A 22 3.93 7.07 -15.16
CA THR A 22 4.12 8.42 -14.61
C THR A 22 2.92 8.96 -13.83
N THR A 23 1.81 8.22 -13.75
CA THR A 23 0.64 8.63 -12.98
C THR A 23 1.01 8.66 -11.51
N VAL A 24 0.78 9.80 -10.85
CA VAL A 24 0.87 9.91 -9.38
C VAL A 24 -0.26 9.10 -8.76
N VAL A 25 0.12 8.07 -8.00
CA VAL A 25 -0.82 7.15 -7.33
C VAL A 25 -0.95 7.44 -5.85
N GLY A 26 -0.07 8.27 -5.28
CA GLY A 26 -0.18 8.75 -3.91
C GLY A 26 0.94 9.70 -3.54
N LYS A 27 1.00 10.05 -2.26
CA LYS A 27 2.03 10.91 -1.68
C LYS A 27 2.60 10.29 -0.43
N SER A 28 3.88 10.48 -0.22
CA SER A 28 4.54 10.06 1.00
C SER A 28 4.19 10.95 2.19
N ALA A 29 4.37 10.43 3.42
CA ALA A 29 4.09 11.12 4.66
C ALA A 29 2.63 11.62 4.76
N THR A 30 1.71 10.96 4.06
CA THR A 30 0.28 11.26 4.09
C THR A 30 -0.51 10.00 4.39
N THR A 31 -1.13 9.95 5.58
CA THR A 31 -1.95 8.81 5.99
C THR A 31 -3.14 8.59 5.05
N CYS A 32 -3.78 9.66 4.60
CA CYS A 32 -4.95 9.62 3.71
C CYS A 32 -4.62 9.69 2.21
N GLY A 33 -3.35 9.86 1.85
CA GLY A 33 -2.93 10.15 0.47
C GLY A 33 -1.88 9.19 -0.08
N CYS A 34 -1.39 8.22 0.71
CA CYS A 34 -0.43 7.23 0.24
C CYS A 34 -1.04 6.33 -0.84
N PRO A 35 -0.21 5.65 -1.67
CA PRO A 35 -0.71 4.80 -2.75
C PRO A 35 -1.70 3.73 -2.27
N LEU A 36 -1.47 3.15 -1.10
CA LEU A 36 -2.33 2.12 -0.52
C LEU A 36 -3.69 2.70 -0.07
N ALA A 37 -3.70 3.89 0.53
CA ALA A 37 -4.94 4.59 0.86
C ALA A 37 -5.74 4.92 -0.41
N ASN A 38 -5.10 5.47 -1.45
CA ASN A 38 -5.78 5.80 -2.70
C ASN A 38 -6.34 4.57 -3.43
N TRP A 39 -5.61 3.45 -3.41
CA TRP A 39 -6.13 2.18 -3.89
C TRP A 39 -7.37 1.75 -3.10
N GLY A 40 -7.29 1.77 -1.76
CA GLY A 40 -8.43 1.47 -0.89
C GLY A 40 -9.66 2.32 -1.22
N LYS A 41 -9.47 3.62 -1.44
CA LYS A 41 -10.53 4.54 -1.87
C LYS A 41 -11.15 4.13 -3.21
N SER A 42 -10.33 3.66 -4.15
CA SER A 42 -10.81 3.24 -5.46
C SER A 42 -11.66 1.97 -5.43
N VAL A 43 -11.42 1.06 -4.47
CA VAL A 43 -12.11 -0.24 -4.39
C VAL A 43 -13.22 -0.30 -3.35
N LEU A 44 -13.05 0.36 -2.19
CA LEU A 44 -14.03 0.37 -1.10
C LEU A 44 -15.02 1.54 -1.19
N GLY A 45 -14.63 2.60 -1.91
CA GLY A 45 -15.34 3.87 -1.87
C GLY A 45 -15.14 4.61 -0.54
N GLY A 46 -15.53 5.90 -0.50
CA GLY A 46 -15.40 6.72 0.70
C GLY A 46 -14.00 7.29 0.94
N GLN A 47 -13.74 7.75 2.16
CA GLN A 47 -12.40 8.16 2.57
C GLN A 47 -11.66 6.94 3.13
N THR A 48 -10.38 6.83 2.80
CA THR A 48 -9.50 5.79 3.33
C THR A 48 -8.21 6.42 3.83
N PHE A 49 -7.65 5.84 4.87
CA PHE A 49 -6.35 6.24 5.38
C PHE A 49 -5.62 5.05 5.98
N VAL A 50 -4.30 5.11 5.95
CA VAL A 50 -3.42 4.12 6.55
C VAL A 50 -2.81 4.72 7.81
N ASP A 51 -2.96 4.04 8.93
CA ASP A 51 -2.34 4.40 10.20
C ASP A 51 -2.14 3.15 11.07
N GLY A 52 -1.07 3.13 11.86
CA GLY A 52 -0.82 2.06 12.84
C GLY A 52 -0.70 0.64 12.27
N GLY A 53 -0.42 0.49 10.96
CA GLY A 53 -0.44 -0.82 10.30
C GLY A 53 -1.84 -1.31 9.92
N GLU A 54 -2.83 -0.42 9.92
CA GLU A 54 -4.20 -0.71 9.48
C GLU A 54 -4.60 0.20 8.32
N LEU A 55 -5.42 -0.34 7.41
CA LEU A 55 -6.18 0.44 6.44
C LEU A 55 -7.56 0.70 7.02
N TRP A 56 -7.90 1.97 7.18
CA TRP A 56 -9.20 2.44 7.62
C TRP A 56 -10.03 2.88 6.42
N ALA A 57 -11.31 2.55 6.41
CA ALA A 57 -12.26 2.98 5.39
C ALA A 57 -13.53 3.55 6.06
N GLU A 58 -13.87 4.79 5.71
CA GLU A 58 -15.06 5.47 6.19
C GLU A 58 -16.20 5.31 5.19
N SER A 59 -17.37 4.94 5.71
CA SER A 59 -18.61 4.84 4.94
C SER A 59 -19.77 5.52 5.66
N SER A 60 -20.90 5.68 4.99
CA SER A 60 -22.14 6.16 5.61
C SER A 60 -22.68 5.25 6.72
N GLN A 61 -22.18 4.01 6.81
CA GLN A 61 -22.55 3.02 7.83
C GLN A 61 -21.56 2.97 9.00
N GLY A 62 -20.49 3.77 8.96
CA GLY A 62 -19.44 3.81 9.97
C GLY A 62 -18.05 3.55 9.38
N THR A 63 -17.06 3.50 10.27
CA THR A 63 -15.66 3.25 9.95
C THR A 63 -15.30 1.80 10.19
N VAL A 64 -14.63 1.17 9.22
CA VAL A 64 -14.05 -0.18 9.35
C VAL A 64 -12.54 -0.11 9.22
N SER A 65 -11.82 -0.99 9.91
CA SER A 65 -10.38 -1.14 9.78
C SER A 65 -10.02 -2.57 9.36
N PHE A 66 -8.90 -2.71 8.66
CA PHE A 66 -8.32 -3.97 8.26
C PHE A 66 -6.83 -3.95 8.58
N TYR A 67 -6.34 -4.97 9.27
CA TYR A 67 -4.90 -5.13 9.49
C TYR A 67 -4.19 -5.30 8.15
N LEU A 68 -3.11 -4.52 7.97
CA LEU A 68 -2.24 -4.68 6.82
C LEU A 68 -1.41 -5.95 6.98
N SER A 69 -1.20 -6.62 5.86
CA SER A 69 -0.15 -7.64 5.79
C SER A 69 1.21 -7.00 6.11
N GLU A 70 2.16 -7.81 6.58
CA GLU A 70 3.55 -7.38 6.82
C GLU A 70 4.15 -6.66 5.60
N MET A 71 3.80 -7.11 4.40
CA MET A 71 4.29 -6.49 3.17
C MET A 71 3.66 -5.14 2.89
N CYS A 72 2.34 -4.98 3.11
CA CYS A 72 1.69 -3.68 3.00
C CYS A 72 2.21 -2.69 4.06
N ALA A 73 2.48 -3.15 5.28
CA ALA A 73 3.06 -2.33 6.33
C ALA A 73 4.47 -1.85 5.98
N LEU A 74 5.33 -2.74 5.47
CA LEU A 74 6.68 -2.39 5.00
C LEU A 74 6.63 -1.44 3.80
N PHE A 75 5.71 -1.65 2.86
CA PHE A 75 5.49 -0.76 1.72
C PHE A 75 5.17 0.66 2.19
N VAL A 76 4.23 0.82 3.12
CA VAL A 76 3.84 2.13 3.67
C VAL A 76 5.03 2.79 4.37
N GLN A 77 5.79 2.03 5.17
CA GLN A 77 6.99 2.54 5.84
C GLN A 77 8.03 3.07 4.84
N LYS A 78 8.28 2.34 3.75
CA LYS A 78 9.20 2.77 2.69
C LYS A 78 8.69 4.01 1.96
N VAL A 79 7.40 4.05 1.61
CA VAL A 79 6.78 5.23 1.00
C VAL A 79 6.93 6.45 1.91
N ASP A 80 6.69 6.33 3.22
CA ASP A 80 6.84 7.42 4.17
C ASP A 80 8.30 7.87 4.40
N GLY A 81 9.27 7.03 4.03
CA GLY A 81 10.68 7.40 4.00
C GLY A 81 11.01 8.49 2.97
N PHE A 82 10.18 8.65 1.94
CA PHE A 82 10.28 9.77 1.01
C PHE A 82 9.64 11.00 1.66
N ILE A 83 10.34 12.12 1.82
CA ILE A 83 9.74 13.29 2.48
C ILE A 83 8.90 14.08 1.45
N ALA A 84 7.59 14.19 1.69
CA ALA A 84 6.65 15.07 0.99
C ALA A 84 6.73 15.02 -0.55
N SER A 85 6.80 13.82 -1.12
CA SER A 85 6.98 13.59 -2.55
C SER A 85 5.76 12.90 -3.15
N ASP A 86 5.43 13.26 -4.39
CA ASP A 86 4.47 12.53 -5.20
C ASP A 86 5.09 11.18 -5.59
N ILE A 87 4.32 10.10 -5.47
CA ILE A 87 4.75 8.75 -5.80
C ILE A 87 4.03 8.31 -7.07
N THR A 88 4.78 8.03 -8.12
CA THR A 88 4.28 7.52 -9.39
C THR A 88 3.98 6.02 -9.32
N ALA A 89 3.20 5.51 -10.28
CA ALA A 89 2.89 4.09 -10.38
C ALA A 89 4.16 3.23 -10.53
N SER A 90 5.14 3.68 -11.30
CA SER A 90 6.43 2.99 -11.44
C SER A 90 7.21 2.93 -10.13
N GLU A 91 7.34 4.06 -9.42
CA GLU A 91 8.04 4.11 -8.13
C GLU A 91 7.34 3.23 -7.08
N ALA A 92 6.00 3.25 -7.04
CA ALA A 92 5.25 2.37 -6.15
C ALA A 92 5.48 0.88 -6.47
N ILE A 93 5.58 0.50 -7.74
CA ILE A 93 5.90 -0.89 -8.13
C ILE A 93 7.32 -1.25 -7.71
N GLU A 94 8.30 -0.36 -7.88
CA GLU A 94 9.69 -0.58 -7.46
C GLU A 94 9.78 -0.82 -5.94
N ILE A 95 9.16 0.05 -5.14
CA ILE A 95 9.09 -0.09 -3.68
C ILE A 95 8.42 -1.43 -3.30
N LEU A 96 7.34 -1.81 -3.99
CA LEU A 96 6.66 -3.08 -3.73
C LEU A 96 7.56 -4.28 -3.99
N GLN A 97 8.39 -4.24 -5.04
CA GLN A 97 9.36 -5.31 -5.33
C GLN A 97 10.49 -5.35 -4.31
N GLU A 98 10.98 -4.21 -3.84
CA GLU A 98 11.95 -4.16 -2.74
C GLU A 98 11.38 -4.81 -1.47
N CYS A 99 10.13 -4.53 -1.12
CA CYS A 99 9.47 -5.15 0.04
C CYS A 99 9.41 -6.67 -0.09
N ARG A 100 9.09 -7.18 -1.30
CA ARG A 100 9.06 -8.62 -1.57
C ARG A 100 10.45 -9.25 -1.37
N TRP A 101 11.49 -8.58 -1.83
CA TRP A 101 12.87 -9.04 -1.66
C TRP A 101 13.27 -9.09 -0.18
N GLU A 102 13.00 -8.03 0.59
CA GLU A 102 13.36 -7.98 2.02
C GLU A 102 12.65 -9.04 2.86
N ILE A 103 11.36 -9.26 2.62
CA ILE A 103 10.60 -10.31 3.29
C ILE A 103 11.12 -11.70 2.90
N ALA A 104 11.45 -11.91 1.62
CA ALA A 104 12.03 -13.17 1.16
C ALA A 104 13.42 -13.42 1.76
N ALA A 105 14.28 -12.42 1.82
CA ALA A 105 15.62 -12.50 2.41
C ALA A 105 15.54 -12.84 3.91
N THR A 106 14.64 -12.18 4.64
CA THR A 106 14.38 -12.45 6.07
C THR A 106 13.84 -13.87 6.29
N THR A 107 12.95 -14.34 5.40
CA THR A 107 12.36 -15.69 5.49
C THR A 107 13.37 -16.79 5.16
N LEU A 108 14.32 -16.52 4.25
CA LEU A 108 15.32 -17.48 3.79
C LEU A 108 16.63 -17.43 4.58
N GLY A 109 16.78 -16.50 5.53
CA GLY A 109 17.99 -16.33 6.34
C GLY A 109 19.21 -15.90 5.52
N VAL A 110 19.00 -15.15 4.45
CA VAL A 110 20.09 -14.63 3.62
C VAL A 110 20.41 -13.21 4.11
N GLU A 111 21.34 -13.11 5.06
CA GLU A 111 21.98 -11.86 5.47
C GLU A 111 23.08 -11.43 4.48
#